data_AF-L9KMC4-F1
#
_entry.id   AF-L9KMC4-F1
#
_cell.length_a   1.000
_cell.length_b   1.000
_cell.length_c   1.000
_cell.angle_alpha   90.00
_cell.angle_beta   90.00
_cell.angle_gamma   90.00
#
_symmetry.space_group_name_H-M   'P 1'
#
loop_
_entity.id
_entity.type
_entity.pdbx_description
1 polymer ?
#
loop_
_entity_poly.entity_id
_entity_poly.type
_entity_poly.pdbx_seq_one_letter_code
_entity_poly.pdbx_strand_id
1 'polypeptide(L)'
;MVVLSVPAEVTVILLDIEGTTTPIAFVKDILFPYIKENVKEYLQTHWGEEECQQDVYLLRKQAEEDAHLDGAVPIPAACGNGADDLQVIQAVVDNVCWQMSLDRKTTALKQLQGHMWRAAFTAGRMKAEYVAFTSLNPNMLFISPLFSLIDGHFDTKIGHKVESESYRKIADSIGCSPNNILFLTDVTLAVVVRPGNAGLTDDEKTYYSLITSFSELYLPSSA
;
A
#
# COMPACT_ATOMS: atom_id res chain seq x y z
N MET A 1 -0.54 8.08 31.98
CA MET A 1 -0.71 8.03 30.52
C MET A 1 -0.90 9.45 30.03
N VAL A 2 -0.10 9.88 29.07
CA VAL A 2 -0.44 11.09 28.30
C VAL A 2 -1.64 10.70 27.45
N VAL A 3 -2.73 11.45 27.57
CA VAL A 3 -3.96 11.23 26.81
C VAL A 3 -4.08 12.42 25.88
N LEU A 4 -4.17 12.16 24.58
CA LEU A 4 -4.35 13.18 23.58
C LEU A 4 -5.85 13.39 23.36
N SER A 5 -6.36 14.52 23.84
CA SER A 5 -7.75 14.91 23.60
C SER A 5 -7.91 15.40 22.16
N VAL A 6 -8.82 14.75 21.43
CA VAL A 6 -9.15 15.13 20.06
C VAL A 6 -10.04 16.39 20.10
N PRO A 7 -9.76 17.43 19.29
CA PRO A 7 -10.62 18.62 19.22
C PRO A 7 -12.07 18.27 18.86
N ALA A 8 -13.05 18.98 19.43
CA ALA A 8 -14.47 18.69 19.24
C ALA A 8 -14.96 18.87 17.79
N GLU A 9 -14.25 19.67 16.99
CA GLU A 9 -14.53 19.88 15.56
C GLU A 9 -14.05 18.72 14.66
N VAL A 10 -13.20 17.83 15.17
CA VAL A 10 -12.73 16.68 14.41
C VAL A 10 -13.85 15.65 14.31
N THR A 11 -14.22 15.34 13.08
CA THR A 11 -15.23 14.32 12.74
C THR A 11 -14.65 13.19 11.90
N VAL A 12 -13.38 13.30 11.47
CA VAL A 12 -12.71 12.36 10.59
C VAL A 12 -11.32 12.05 11.13
N ILE A 13 -10.99 10.75 11.24
CA ILE A 13 -9.62 10.29 11.50
C ILE A 13 -9.04 9.77 10.19
N LEU A 14 -7.98 10.42 9.72
CA LEU A 14 -7.20 9.94 8.57
C LEU A 14 -5.98 9.18 9.10
N LEU A 15 -5.79 7.95 8.62
CA LEU A 15 -4.73 7.06 9.11
C LEU A 15 -3.69 6.79 8.04
N ASP A 16 -2.43 6.91 8.41
CA ASP A 16 -1.34 6.32 7.65
C ASP A 16 -1.21 4.81 7.91
N ILE A 17 -0.50 4.13 7.02
CA ILE A 17 -0.35 2.67 7.03
C ILE A 17 1.00 2.27 7.63
N GLU A 18 2.06 2.38 6.83
CA GLU A 18 3.42 2.03 7.24
C GLU A 18 3.87 2.92 8.41
N GLY A 19 4.45 2.30 9.45
CA GLY A 19 4.91 3.00 10.65
C GLY A 19 3.80 3.47 11.60
N THR A 20 2.52 3.38 11.20
CA THR A 20 1.39 3.94 11.96
C THR A 20 0.41 2.85 12.41
N THR A 21 -0.27 2.22 11.46
CA THR A 21 -1.15 1.05 11.73
C THR A 21 -0.41 -0.27 11.51
N THR A 22 0.59 -0.29 10.64
CA THR A 22 1.38 -1.48 10.29
C THR A 22 2.86 -1.26 10.62
N PRO A 23 3.56 -2.21 11.27
CA PRO A 23 5.00 -2.09 11.51
C PRO A 23 5.80 -1.97 10.20
N ILE A 24 6.79 -1.09 10.16
CA ILE A 24 7.68 -0.91 8.99
C ILE A 24 8.37 -2.23 8.63
N ALA A 25 8.83 -2.98 9.64
CA ALA A 25 9.46 -4.29 9.44
C ALA A 25 8.52 -5.29 8.73
N PHE A 26 7.20 -5.24 8.99
CA PHE A 26 6.26 -6.11 8.28
C PHE A 26 6.20 -5.75 6.80
N VAL A 27 6.11 -4.47 6.46
CA VAL A 27 6.08 -4.00 5.06
C VAL A 27 7.38 -4.38 4.34
N LYS A 28 8.51 -4.06 4.96
CA LYS A 28 9.84 -4.22 4.36
C LYS A 28 10.32 -5.68 4.29
N ASP A 29 10.13 -6.44 5.37
CA ASP A 29 10.77 -7.75 5.55
C ASP A 29 9.83 -8.92 5.27
N ILE A 30 8.52 -8.68 5.18
CA ILE A 30 7.53 -9.74 4.94
C ILE A 30 6.75 -9.46 3.65
N LEU A 31 6.08 -8.32 3.58
CA LEU A 31 5.08 -8.07 2.56
C LEU A 31 5.65 -7.97 1.14
N PHE A 32 6.67 -7.12 0.93
CA PHE A 32 7.31 -7.00 -0.38
C PHE A 32 8.20 -8.19 -0.73
N PRO A 33 8.98 -8.77 0.21
CA PRO A 33 9.71 -10.01 -0.05
C PRO A 33 8.81 -11.17 -0.48
N TYR A 34 7.61 -11.29 0.09
CA TYR A 34 6.62 -12.31 -0.30
C TYR A 34 6.36 -12.32 -1.81
N ILE A 35 6.24 -11.14 -2.44
CA ILE A 35 6.03 -11.05 -3.89
C ILE A 35 7.18 -11.70 -4.65
N LYS A 36 8.43 -11.33 -4.32
CA LYS A 36 9.62 -11.86 -5.02
C LYS A 36 9.72 -13.38 -4.87
N GLU A 37 9.38 -13.90 -3.69
CA GLU A 37 9.45 -15.32 -3.38
C GLU A 37 8.33 -16.14 -4.05
N ASN A 38 7.15 -15.55 -4.27
CA ASN A 38 5.95 -16.29 -4.67
C ASN A 38 5.46 -15.97 -6.10
N VAL A 39 5.98 -14.93 -6.77
CA VAL A 39 5.47 -14.51 -8.09
C VAL A 39 5.52 -15.63 -9.13
N LYS A 40 6.57 -16.46 -9.10
CA LYS A 40 6.71 -17.58 -10.03
C LYS A 40 5.64 -18.65 -9.81
N GLU A 41 5.46 -19.10 -8.56
CA GLU A 41 4.44 -20.09 -8.20
C GLU A 41 3.03 -19.56 -8.49
N TYR A 42 2.79 -18.28 -8.16
CA TYR A 42 1.52 -17.61 -8.41
C TYR A 42 1.19 -17.61 -9.91
N LEU A 43 2.10 -17.14 -10.75
CA LEU A 43 1.89 -17.10 -12.20
C LEU A 43 1.68 -18.50 -12.77
N GLN A 44 2.43 -19.51 -12.33
CA GLN A 44 2.25 -20.89 -12.78
C GLN A 44 0.89 -21.47 -12.40
N THR A 45 0.40 -21.15 -11.20
CA THR A 45 -0.87 -21.66 -10.68
C THR A 45 -2.06 -20.98 -11.35
N HIS A 46 -1.98 -19.66 -11.53
CA HIS A 46 -3.09 -18.81 -11.98
C HIS A 46 -3.00 -18.46 -13.47
N TRP A 47 -2.06 -19.03 -14.24
CA TRP A 47 -1.80 -18.63 -15.64
C TRP A 47 -3.07 -18.63 -16.50
N GLY A 48 -3.93 -19.63 -16.35
CA GLY A 48 -5.16 -19.74 -17.14
C GLY A 48 -6.29 -18.78 -16.73
N GLU A 49 -6.13 -18.02 -15.65
CA GLU A 49 -7.18 -17.14 -15.14
C GLU A 49 -7.20 -15.80 -15.88
N GLU A 50 -8.39 -15.30 -16.20
CA GLU A 50 -8.59 -14.03 -16.92
C GLU A 50 -7.93 -12.85 -16.20
N GLU A 51 -8.01 -12.81 -14.87
CA GLU A 51 -7.39 -11.75 -14.06
C GLU A 51 -5.86 -11.78 -14.17
N CYS A 52 -5.25 -12.96 -14.10
CA CYS A 52 -3.80 -13.12 -14.26
C CYS A 52 -3.35 -12.77 -15.69
N GLN A 53 -4.12 -13.14 -16.71
CA GLN A 53 -3.84 -12.75 -18.10
C GLN A 53 -3.90 -11.22 -18.29
N GLN A 54 -4.84 -10.54 -17.63
CA GLN A 54 -4.92 -9.09 -17.64
C GLN A 54 -3.72 -8.43 -16.93
N ASP A 55 -3.26 -9.00 -15.81
CA ASP A 55 -2.05 -8.53 -15.12
C ASP A 55 -0.82 -8.62 -16.02
N VAL A 56 -0.60 -9.79 -16.64
CA VAL A 56 0.52 -10.03 -17.56
C VAL A 56 0.44 -9.12 -18.78
N TYR A 57 -0.76 -8.85 -19.30
CA TYR A 57 -0.96 -7.90 -20.39
C TYR A 57 -0.52 -6.47 -20.01
N LEU A 58 -0.91 -5.97 -18.83
CA LEU A 58 -0.50 -4.65 -18.36
C LEU A 58 1.01 -4.58 -18.10
N LEU A 59 1.59 -5.63 -17.51
CA LEU A 59 3.04 -5.71 -17.29
C LEU A 59 3.81 -5.68 -18.62
N ARG A 60 3.31 -6.37 -19.65
CA ARG A 60 3.91 -6.34 -20.99
C ARG A 60 3.90 -4.93 -21.58
N LYS A 61 2.76 -4.23 -21.52
CA LYS A 61 2.67 -2.83 -21.96
C LYS A 61 3.64 -1.92 -21.20
N GLN A 62 3.73 -2.09 -19.88
CA GLN A 62 4.65 -1.32 -19.08
C GLN A 62 6.11 -1.59 -19.48
N ALA A 63 6.46 -2.85 -19.74
CA ALA A 63 7.79 -3.24 -20.21
C ALA A 63 8.14 -2.65 -21.59
N GLU A 64 7.16 -2.51 -22.49
CA GLU A 64 7.33 -1.84 -23.79
C GLU A 64 7.63 -0.33 -23.60
N GLU A 65 6.90 0.34 -22.70
CA GLU A 65 7.16 1.74 -22.36
C GLU A 65 8.56 1.92 -21.74
N ASP A 66 8.99 0.96 -20.93
CA ASP A 66 10.26 0.98 -20.22
C ASP A 66 11.47 0.57 -21.07
N ALA A 67 11.27 0.15 -22.31
CA ALA A 67 12.33 -0.41 -23.17
C ALA A 67 13.52 0.54 -23.41
N HIS A 68 13.34 1.84 -23.15
CA HIS A 68 14.38 2.86 -23.25
C HIS A 68 15.27 2.98 -21.99
N LEU A 69 14.90 2.33 -20.89
CA LEU A 69 15.63 2.39 -19.62
C LEU A 69 16.80 1.39 -19.62
N ASP A 70 17.92 1.79 -19.01
CA ASP A 70 19.06 0.90 -18.85
C ASP A 70 18.71 -0.29 -17.94
N GLY A 71 19.10 -1.49 -18.38
CA GLY A 71 18.76 -2.74 -17.70
C GLY A 71 17.28 -3.15 -17.74
N ALA A 72 16.44 -2.50 -18.57
CA ALA A 72 15.03 -2.88 -18.72
C ALA A 72 14.86 -4.35 -19.11
N VAL A 73 13.92 -5.03 -18.46
CA VAL A 73 13.63 -6.46 -18.69
C VAL A 73 12.39 -6.60 -19.57
N PRO A 74 12.53 -7.08 -20.82
CA PRO A 74 11.39 -7.22 -21.72
C PRO A 74 10.50 -8.41 -21.37
N ILE A 75 9.22 -8.34 -21.73
CA ILE A 75 8.27 -9.46 -21.62
C ILE A 75 7.83 -9.85 -23.05
N PRO A 76 8.25 -11.00 -23.58
CA PRO A 76 7.91 -11.41 -24.94
C PRO A 76 6.41 -11.73 -25.09
N ALA A 77 5.92 -11.70 -26.33
CA ALA A 77 4.63 -12.26 -26.67
C ALA A 77 4.69 -13.80 -26.63
N ALA A 78 3.62 -14.45 -26.18
CA ALA A 78 3.53 -15.91 -26.23
C ALA A 78 3.36 -16.36 -27.69
N CYS A 79 4.13 -17.37 -28.12
CA CYS A 79 4.09 -17.88 -29.50
C CYS A 79 3.07 -19.03 -29.70
N GLY A 80 2.25 -19.35 -28.68
CA GLY A 80 1.07 -20.21 -28.81
C GLY A 80 1.27 -21.69 -28.45
N ASN A 81 2.37 -22.07 -27.80
CA ASN A 81 2.52 -23.42 -27.24
C ASN A 81 2.90 -23.39 -25.74
N GLY A 82 2.60 -24.45 -24.98
CA GLY A 82 2.79 -24.48 -23.53
C GLY A 82 4.26 -24.44 -23.06
N ALA A 83 5.23 -24.67 -23.95
CA ALA A 83 6.65 -24.46 -23.66
C ALA A 83 7.05 -22.98 -23.73
N ASP A 84 6.32 -22.16 -24.50
CA ASP A 84 6.46 -20.72 -24.52
C ASP A 84 5.96 -20.09 -23.21
N ASP A 85 4.92 -20.66 -22.59
CA ASP A 85 4.34 -20.13 -21.35
C ASP A 85 5.38 -20.08 -20.21
N LEU A 86 6.18 -21.13 -20.03
CA LEU A 86 7.22 -21.14 -18.99
C LEU A 86 8.31 -20.08 -19.22
N GLN A 87 8.62 -19.78 -20.48
CA GLN A 87 9.58 -18.73 -20.84
C GLN A 87 8.99 -17.34 -20.58
N VAL A 88 7.72 -17.13 -20.96
CA VAL A 88 7.02 -15.87 -20.68
C VAL A 88 6.87 -15.66 -19.18
N ILE A 89 6.49 -16.68 -18.41
CA ILE A 89 6.41 -16.62 -16.95
C ILE A 89 7.75 -16.18 -16.37
N GLN A 90 8.86 -16.78 -16.79
CA GLN A 90 10.17 -16.40 -16.28
C GLN A 90 10.49 -14.93 -16.63
N ALA A 91 10.19 -14.47 -17.84
CA ALA A 91 10.37 -13.06 -18.21
C ALA A 91 9.51 -12.10 -17.37
N VAL A 92 8.27 -12.48 -17.04
CA VAL A 92 7.40 -11.70 -16.14
C VAL A 92 8.01 -11.66 -14.73
N VAL A 93 8.49 -12.79 -14.20
CA VAL A 93 9.17 -12.86 -12.89
C VAL A 93 10.38 -11.93 -12.85
N ASP A 94 11.22 -11.99 -13.89
CA ASP A 94 12.44 -11.18 -13.98
C ASP A 94 12.09 -9.68 -14.07
N ASN A 95 11.06 -9.33 -14.87
CA ASN A 95 10.57 -7.95 -14.98
C ASN A 95 10.00 -7.41 -13.66
N VAL A 96 9.19 -8.21 -12.95
CA VAL A 96 8.64 -7.84 -11.64
C VAL A 96 9.78 -7.61 -10.64
N CYS A 97 10.75 -8.53 -10.58
CA CYS A 97 11.91 -8.39 -9.69
C CYS A 97 12.75 -7.15 -10.01
N TRP A 98 12.95 -6.84 -11.29
CA TRP A 98 13.64 -5.65 -11.75
C TRP A 98 12.89 -4.36 -11.38
N GLN A 99 11.57 -4.29 -11.62
CA GLN A 99 10.80 -3.11 -11.22
C GLN A 99 10.87 -2.89 -9.70
N MET A 100 10.79 -3.96 -8.91
CA MET A 100 10.89 -3.90 -7.44
C MET A 100 12.29 -3.54 -6.94
N SER A 101 13.37 -3.92 -7.65
CA SER A 101 14.73 -3.55 -7.24
C SER A 101 15.01 -2.05 -7.40
N LEU A 102 14.23 -1.38 -8.25
CA LEU A 102 14.30 0.06 -8.51
C LEU A 102 13.24 0.87 -7.75
N ASP A 103 12.53 0.27 -6.78
CA ASP A 103 11.37 0.86 -6.07
C ASP A 103 10.33 1.50 -7.02
N ARG A 104 10.13 0.90 -8.20
CA ARG A 104 9.14 1.41 -9.14
C ARG A 104 7.74 1.06 -8.67
N LYS A 105 6.81 2.01 -8.80
CA LYS A 105 5.42 1.91 -8.31
C LYS A 105 4.42 2.05 -9.46
N THR A 106 4.70 1.36 -10.56
CA THR A 106 3.86 1.39 -11.77
C THR A 106 2.47 0.81 -11.48
N THR A 107 1.48 1.21 -12.29
CA THR A 107 0.12 0.68 -12.20
C THR A 107 0.10 -0.83 -12.40
N ALA A 108 0.82 -1.32 -13.40
CA ALA A 108 0.89 -2.74 -13.74
C ALA A 108 1.47 -3.59 -12.59
N LEU A 109 2.58 -3.13 -11.98
CA LEU A 109 3.21 -3.85 -10.87
C LEU A 109 2.28 -3.92 -9.65
N LYS A 110 1.69 -2.79 -9.25
CA LYS A 110 0.82 -2.73 -8.08
C LYS A 110 -0.42 -3.60 -8.23
N GLN A 111 -0.94 -3.75 -9.44
CA GLN A 111 -2.10 -4.59 -9.71
C GLN A 111 -1.79 -6.07 -9.42
N LEU A 112 -0.73 -6.62 -10.00
CA LEU A 112 -0.30 -8.01 -9.76
C LEU A 112 0.02 -8.24 -8.27
N GLN A 113 0.81 -7.34 -7.66
CA GLN A 113 1.15 -7.43 -6.23
C GLN A 113 -0.11 -7.51 -5.37
N GLY A 114 -1.10 -6.70 -5.71
CA GLY A 114 -2.38 -6.68 -5.07
C GLY A 114 -3.14 -8.01 -5.13
N HIS A 115 -3.25 -8.61 -6.31
CA HIS A 115 -3.91 -9.90 -6.48
C HIS A 115 -3.16 -11.04 -5.76
N MET A 116 -1.82 -11.03 -5.81
CA MET A 116 -0.97 -11.97 -5.06
C MET A 116 -1.18 -11.86 -3.55
N TRP A 117 -1.18 -10.64 -3.01
CA TRP A 117 -1.45 -10.43 -1.59
C TRP A 117 -2.87 -10.88 -1.24
N ARG A 118 -3.88 -10.56 -2.07
CA ARG A 118 -5.26 -11.02 -1.88
C ARG A 118 -5.31 -12.54 -1.71
N ALA A 119 -4.68 -13.28 -2.61
CA ALA A 119 -4.62 -14.74 -2.55
C ALA A 119 -3.91 -15.24 -1.28
N ALA A 120 -2.75 -14.66 -0.94
CA ALA A 120 -1.95 -15.05 0.21
C ALA A 120 -2.67 -14.88 1.55
N PHE A 121 -3.33 -13.73 1.74
CA PHE A 121 -4.08 -13.45 2.95
C PHE A 121 -5.38 -14.27 3.03
N THR A 122 -6.10 -14.44 1.91
CA THR A 122 -7.32 -15.28 1.86
C THR A 122 -7.00 -16.73 2.20
N ALA A 123 -5.87 -17.24 1.72
CA ALA A 123 -5.38 -18.58 2.02
C ALA A 123 -4.74 -18.69 3.42
N GLY A 124 -4.61 -17.59 4.18
CA GLY A 124 -3.94 -17.56 5.48
C GLY A 124 -2.42 -17.79 5.43
N ARG A 125 -1.80 -17.73 4.25
CA ARG A 125 -0.34 -17.83 4.05
C ARG A 125 0.38 -16.58 4.56
N MET A 126 -0.31 -15.44 4.55
CA MET A 126 0.12 -14.22 5.24
C MET A 126 -0.91 -13.82 6.28
N LYS A 127 -0.39 -13.26 7.38
CA LYS A 127 -1.18 -12.65 8.45
C LYS A 127 -0.54 -11.33 8.80
N ALA A 128 -1.36 -10.32 9.00
CA ALA A 128 -0.93 -9.02 9.49
C ALA A 128 -1.94 -8.53 10.51
N GLU A 129 -1.48 -7.76 11.49
CA GLU A 129 -2.37 -7.16 12.49
C GLU A 129 -3.30 -6.14 11.82
N TYR A 130 -2.73 -5.26 11.00
CA TYR A 130 -3.46 -4.28 10.19
C TYR A 130 -2.72 -4.07 8.88
N VAL A 131 -3.41 -4.20 7.75
CA VAL A 131 -2.87 -3.87 6.44
C VAL A 131 -4.01 -3.34 5.58
N ALA A 132 -3.80 -2.18 4.97
CA ALA A 132 -4.63 -1.65 3.91
C ALA A 132 -3.80 -1.59 2.62
N PHE A 133 -4.33 -2.08 1.52
CA PHE A 133 -3.75 -1.87 0.19
C PHE A 133 -4.76 -1.18 -0.69
N THR A 134 -4.35 -0.04 -1.24
CA THR A 134 -5.03 0.54 -2.39
C THR A 134 -4.37 -0.02 -3.65
N SER A 135 -5.00 -0.99 -4.29
CA SER A 135 -4.77 -1.21 -5.72
C SER A 135 -5.75 -0.36 -6.51
N LEU A 136 -5.35 -0.03 -7.73
CA LEU A 136 -6.04 0.90 -8.62
C LEU A 136 -7.37 0.35 -9.15
N ASN A 137 -7.78 -0.85 -8.71
CA ASN A 137 -9.09 -1.44 -8.91
C ASN A 137 -9.99 -1.26 -7.67
N PRO A 138 -11.22 -0.71 -7.82
CA PRO A 138 -12.15 -0.46 -6.72
C PRO A 138 -12.66 -1.72 -5.99
N ASN A 139 -12.24 -2.91 -6.42
CA ASN A 139 -12.65 -4.21 -5.88
C ASN A 139 -11.52 -4.94 -5.13
N MET A 140 -10.37 -4.30 -4.86
CA MET A 140 -9.32 -5.02 -4.13
C MET A 140 -9.61 -5.08 -2.63
N LEU A 141 -9.65 -6.33 -2.15
CA LEU A 141 -9.99 -6.71 -0.78
C LEU A 141 -9.01 -6.06 0.22
N PHE A 142 -9.55 -5.23 1.10
CA PHE A 142 -8.93 -4.97 2.40
C PHE A 142 -8.97 -6.28 3.17
N ILE A 143 -7.83 -6.92 3.36
CA ILE A 143 -7.76 -8.10 4.23
C ILE A 143 -7.33 -7.63 5.60
N SER A 144 -8.22 -6.82 6.19
CA SER A 144 -8.20 -6.51 7.60
C SER A 144 -9.54 -6.96 8.19
N PRO A 145 -9.55 -7.61 9.36
CA PRO A 145 -10.78 -7.83 10.12
C PRO A 145 -11.51 -6.52 10.48
N LEU A 146 -10.89 -5.35 10.24
CA LEU A 146 -11.47 -4.03 10.43
C LEU A 146 -11.97 -3.37 9.14
N PHE A 147 -12.15 -4.08 8.02
CA PHE A 147 -12.67 -3.46 6.79
C PHE A 147 -14.02 -2.75 7.02
N SER A 148 -14.88 -3.28 7.91
CA SER A 148 -16.13 -2.64 8.31
C SER A 148 -15.95 -1.35 9.13
N LEU A 149 -14.72 -0.98 9.49
CA LEU A 149 -14.38 0.24 10.24
C LEU A 149 -13.74 1.32 9.35
N ILE A 150 -13.58 1.09 8.05
CA ILE A 150 -12.94 2.02 7.12
C ILE A 150 -13.99 2.54 6.12
N ASP A 151 -14.26 3.84 6.16
CA ASP A 151 -15.26 4.49 5.29
C ASP A 151 -14.72 4.84 3.89
N GLY A 152 -13.40 4.90 3.70
CA GLY A 152 -12.78 5.28 2.44
C GLY A 152 -11.27 5.12 2.42
N HIS A 153 -10.65 5.32 1.26
CA HIS A 153 -9.20 5.22 1.07
C HIS A 153 -8.68 6.22 0.04
N PHE A 154 -7.41 6.60 0.19
CA PHE A 154 -6.73 7.55 -0.66
C PHE A 154 -5.33 7.03 -1.02
N ASP A 155 -4.95 7.16 -2.30
CA ASP A 155 -3.64 6.77 -2.81
C ASP A 155 -2.97 7.93 -3.55
N THR A 156 -1.84 7.67 -4.19
CA THR A 156 -1.07 8.71 -4.91
C THR A 156 -1.83 9.36 -6.08
N LYS A 157 -2.99 8.86 -6.49
CA LYS A 157 -3.85 9.52 -7.50
C LYS A 157 -4.44 10.83 -6.99
N ILE A 158 -4.69 10.96 -5.68
CA ILE A 158 -5.21 12.22 -5.12
C ILE A 158 -4.10 13.29 -5.00
N GLY A 159 -2.86 12.84 -4.82
CA GLY A 159 -1.65 13.66 -4.77
C GLY A 159 -0.57 13.03 -3.88
N HIS A 160 0.61 13.65 -3.79
CA HIS A 160 1.68 13.15 -2.92
C HIS A 160 1.47 13.56 -1.46
N LYS A 161 1.88 12.70 -0.52
CA LYS A 161 1.71 12.91 0.94
C LYS A 161 2.46 14.12 1.50
N VAL A 162 3.47 14.62 0.80
CA VAL A 162 4.22 15.83 1.21
C VAL A 162 3.57 17.13 0.72
N GLU A 163 2.52 17.03 -0.10
CA GLU A 163 1.85 18.18 -0.71
C GLU A 163 0.58 18.54 0.06
N SER A 164 0.50 19.77 0.59
CA SER A 164 -0.70 20.25 1.30
C SER A 164 -1.98 20.17 0.47
N GLU A 165 -1.87 20.30 -0.85
CA GLU A 165 -3.00 20.23 -1.78
C GLU A 165 -3.66 18.85 -1.81
N SER A 166 -2.89 17.79 -1.59
CA SER A 166 -3.42 16.42 -1.47
C SER A 166 -4.44 16.31 -0.35
N TYR A 167 -4.17 16.95 0.80
CA TYR A 167 -5.06 16.92 1.96
C TYR A 167 -6.31 17.79 1.77
N ARG A 168 -6.22 18.87 0.98
CA ARG A 168 -7.41 19.66 0.59
C ARG A 168 -8.34 18.82 -0.27
N LYS A 169 -7.80 18.14 -1.29
CA LYS A 169 -8.57 17.23 -2.14
C LYS A 169 -9.17 16.05 -1.36
N ILE A 170 -8.46 15.51 -0.37
CA ILE A 170 -8.99 14.48 0.54
C ILE A 170 -10.21 15.02 1.28
N ALA A 171 -10.10 16.21 1.89
CA ALA A 171 -11.22 16.83 2.60
C ALA A 171 -12.43 17.07 1.68
N ASP A 172 -12.20 17.58 0.47
CA ASP A 172 -13.25 17.76 -0.55
C ASP A 172 -13.91 16.43 -0.95
N SER A 173 -13.11 15.37 -1.12
CA SER A 173 -13.62 14.03 -1.46
C SER A 173 -14.42 13.40 -0.32
N ILE A 174 -14.09 13.69 0.94
CA ILE A 174 -14.84 13.24 2.12
C ILE A 174 -16.11 14.12 2.29
N GLY A 175 -16.08 15.35 1.79
CA GLY A 175 -17.15 16.33 1.99
C GLY A 175 -17.08 17.03 3.35
N CYS A 176 -15.87 17.22 3.89
CA CYS A 176 -15.64 17.92 5.16
C CYS A 176 -14.62 19.07 5.02
N SER A 177 -14.53 19.91 6.05
CA SER A 177 -13.47 20.92 6.14
C SER A 177 -12.14 20.25 6.54
N PRO A 178 -10.97 20.71 6.05
CA PRO A 178 -9.67 20.21 6.51
C PRO A 178 -9.48 20.26 8.03
N ASN A 179 -10.10 21.24 8.71
CA ASN A 179 -10.03 21.35 10.19
C ASN A 179 -10.78 20.23 10.91
N ASN A 180 -11.69 19.53 10.22
CA ASN A 180 -12.43 18.40 10.78
C ASN A 180 -11.65 17.09 10.71
N ILE A 181 -10.42 17.10 10.18
CA ILE A 181 -9.59 15.91 9.97
C ILE A 181 -8.45 15.91 10.98
N LEU A 182 -8.34 14.85 11.77
CA LEU A 182 -7.12 14.50 12.48
C LEU A 182 -6.35 13.45 11.67
N PHE A 183 -5.18 13.83 11.18
CA PHE A 183 -4.29 12.91 10.47
C PHE A 183 -3.27 12.31 11.44
N LEU A 184 -3.18 10.97 11.49
CA LEU A 184 -2.19 10.22 12.27
C LEU A 184 -1.18 9.59 11.32
N THR A 185 0.10 9.90 11.51
CA THR A 185 1.23 9.38 10.71
C THR A 185 2.48 9.30 11.57
N ASP A 186 3.49 8.55 11.14
CA ASP A 186 4.80 8.48 11.79
C ASP A 186 5.76 9.56 11.32
N VAL A 187 5.45 10.27 10.22
CA VAL A 187 6.40 11.17 9.56
C VAL A 187 6.30 12.62 10.07
N THR A 188 5.09 13.20 10.20
CA THR A 188 4.86 14.59 10.72
C THR A 188 3.37 14.85 10.97
N LEU A 189 2.99 15.63 12.01
CA LEU A 189 1.61 15.92 12.46
C LEU A 189 0.97 14.72 13.20
N ALA A 190 0.53 14.95 14.46
CA ALA A 190 0.11 13.93 15.44
C ALA A 190 0.85 12.59 15.28
N VAL A 191 2.09 12.58 15.77
CA VAL A 191 3.06 11.55 15.38
C VAL A 191 2.84 10.27 16.17
N VAL A 192 2.67 9.17 15.44
CA VAL A 192 2.56 7.83 15.99
C VAL A 192 3.94 7.23 16.11
N VAL A 193 4.38 6.99 17.35
CA VAL A 193 5.70 6.43 17.63
C VAL A 193 5.59 4.92 17.77
N ARG A 194 6.10 4.18 16.78
CA ARG A 194 6.16 2.71 16.79
C ARG A 194 7.61 2.20 16.80
N PRO A 195 7.85 0.98 17.33
CA PRO A 195 9.15 0.33 17.19
C PRO A 195 9.57 0.19 15.73
N GLY A 196 10.77 0.67 15.39
CA GLY A 196 11.32 0.61 14.04
C GLY A 196 11.13 1.89 13.21
N ASN A 197 10.33 2.85 13.67
CA ASN A 197 10.20 4.15 13.01
C ASN A 197 11.49 4.96 13.12
N ALA A 198 11.68 5.91 12.21
CA ALA A 198 12.76 6.88 12.29
C ALA A 198 12.69 7.64 13.63
N GLY A 199 13.85 7.93 14.22
CA GLY A 199 13.91 8.69 15.47
C GLY A 199 13.51 10.15 15.24
N LEU A 200 12.66 10.67 16.13
CA LEU A 200 12.34 12.10 16.17
C LEU A 200 13.47 12.88 16.86
N THR A 201 13.73 14.09 16.38
CA THR A 201 14.56 15.09 17.06
C THR A 201 13.88 15.57 18.34
N ASP A 202 14.65 16.18 19.25
CA ASP A 202 14.09 16.67 20.52
C ASP A 202 13.12 17.85 20.31
N ASP A 203 13.34 18.66 19.27
CA ASP A 203 12.44 19.73 18.86
C ASP A 203 11.10 19.18 18.35
N GLU A 204 11.13 18.13 17.53
CA GLU A 204 9.92 17.46 17.03
C GLU A 204 9.12 16.79 18.15
N LYS A 205 9.79 16.15 19.11
CA LYS A 205 9.14 15.56 20.28
C LYS A 205 8.44 16.60 21.15
N THR A 206 8.95 17.83 21.16
CA THR A 206 8.38 18.94 21.91
C THR A 206 7.25 19.61 21.14
N TYR A 207 7.36 19.67 19.82
CA TYR A 207 6.40 20.35 18.94
C TYR A 207 5.15 19.52 18.66
N TYR A 208 5.29 18.22 18.43
CA TYR A 208 4.17 17.34 18.08
C TYR A 208 3.55 16.67 19.30
N SER A 209 2.23 16.49 19.26
CA SER A 209 1.58 15.52 20.13
C SER A 209 1.94 14.11 19.68
N LEU A 210 2.58 13.35 20.58
CA LEU A 210 3.02 11.99 20.32
C LEU A 210 2.06 10.99 20.98
N ILE A 211 1.74 9.92 20.26
CA ILE A 211 1.06 8.75 20.82
C ILE A 211 1.83 7.48 20.50
N THR A 212 1.86 6.53 21.43
CA THR A 212 2.46 5.19 21.19
C THR A 212 1.41 4.12 20.88
N SER A 213 0.15 4.43 21.17
CA SER A 213 -1.02 3.59 20.96
C SER A 213 -2.25 4.44 20.64
N PHE A 214 -3.14 3.94 19.77
CA PHE A 214 -4.42 4.61 19.48
C PHE A 214 -5.35 4.66 20.70
N SER A 215 -5.12 3.83 21.72
CA SER A 215 -5.84 3.91 23.01
C SER A 215 -5.53 5.18 23.81
N GLU A 216 -4.50 5.93 23.41
CA GLU A 216 -4.14 7.23 24.01
C GLU A 216 -4.98 8.39 23.43
N LEU A 217 -5.75 8.15 22.36
CA LEU A 217 -6.68 9.12 21.81
C LEU A 217 -7.98 9.12 22.62
N TYR A 218 -8.37 10.30 23.08
CA TYR A 218 -9.65 10.52 23.75
C TYR A 218 -10.56 11.33 22.84
N LEU A 219 -11.59 10.67 22.32
CA LEU A 219 -12.65 11.34 21.56
C LEU A 219 -13.62 12.01 22.54
N PRO A 220 -13.97 13.29 22.31
CA PRO A 220 -15.02 13.92 23.09
C PRO A 220 -16.32 13.13 22.91
N SER A 221 -17.08 12.95 23.99
CA SER A 221 -18.37 12.28 23.94
C SER A 221 -19.26 13.00 22.94
N SER A 222 -19.83 12.26 21.98
CA SER A 222 -20.83 12.79 21.06
C SER A 222 -21.98 13.39 21.87
N ALA A 223 -22.23 14.69 21.67
CA ALA A 223 -23.40 15.37 22.22
C ALA A 223 -24.68 14.93 21.49
#